data_AF-A0A953BDW7-F1
#
_entry.id   AF-A0A953BDW7-F1
#
_cell.length_a   1.000
_cell.length_b   1.000
_cell.length_c   1.000
_cell.angle_alpha   90.00
_cell.angle_beta   90.00
_cell.angle_gamma   90.00
#
_symmetry.space_group_name_H-M   'P 1'
#
loop_
_entity.id
_entity.type
_entity.pdbx_description
1 polymer ?
#
loop_
_entity_poly.entity_id
_entity_poly.type
_entity_poly.pdbx_seq_one_letter_code
_entity_poly.pdbx_strand_id
1 'polypeptide(L)'
;MCKVCLDRRVGNGSSAAVDEPPEESDVLASMLSEVEESKKKGCPKCGNAMSDSAMLCTRCGFNRATGGRVTTLVGEETVEEKVEKSAPNEYDLKRAAAKRDLASRPARVVVCTLIGAGVGTAIWATLVYSLKTDRALFALIVGGCTGAGTAAGAAGYAGRMTGMWAAGVTVLALLLGRYAVINQLVDDEVHKIKQAVQGAPVTPFDGQLLIAEDVIDEYLSKGLRVTWPYGKSLQNAARMEDLPRTVATETRKRWDALPPAEQQGLLAQVQAQHDALLRDLELIAEEAKEKAKEGSTWMMLRYFLAIGLAFALGSGFKVIE
;
A
#
# COMPACT_ATOMS: atom_id res chain seq x y z
N MET A 1 0.32 33.68 -29.69
CA MET A 1 -0.68 32.63 -30.00
C MET A 1 -2.07 33.22 -29.82
N CYS A 2 -2.90 33.21 -30.87
CA CYS A 2 -4.19 33.93 -30.89
C CYS A 2 -5.35 33.02 -30.45
N LYS A 3 -6.31 33.60 -29.70
CA LYS A 3 -7.44 32.96 -29.02
C LYS A 3 -8.39 32.17 -29.96
N VAL A 4 -8.31 32.41 -31.26
CA VAL A 4 -9.17 31.82 -32.30
C VAL A 4 -8.81 30.36 -32.63
N CYS A 5 -7.61 29.88 -32.28
CA CYS A 5 -7.21 28.50 -32.60
C CYS A 5 -7.60 27.45 -31.55
N LEU A 6 -8.10 27.84 -30.37
CA LEU A 6 -8.43 26.87 -29.31
C LEU A 6 -9.83 26.26 -29.44
N ASP A 7 -10.78 26.98 -30.06
CA ASP A 7 -12.19 26.53 -30.11
C ASP A 7 -12.50 25.51 -31.23
N ARG A 8 -11.53 25.19 -32.09
CA ARG A 8 -11.75 24.26 -33.23
C ARG A 8 -11.46 22.78 -32.93
N ARG A 9 -11.12 22.42 -31.68
CA ARG A 9 -10.81 21.04 -31.27
C ARG A 9 -11.93 20.28 -30.56
N VAL A 10 -13.11 20.90 -30.36
CA VAL A 10 -14.19 20.31 -29.52
C VAL A 10 -15.38 19.77 -30.34
N GLY A 11 -15.38 19.88 -31.67
CA GLY A 11 -16.52 19.43 -32.49
C GLY A 11 -16.26 18.18 -33.33
N ASN A 12 -17.14 17.19 -33.21
CA ASN A 12 -17.36 15.99 -34.06
C ASN A 12 -16.57 14.71 -33.74
N GLY A 13 -17.07 13.98 -32.73
CA GLY A 13 -17.02 12.51 -32.70
C GLY A 13 -18.43 11.95 -32.88
N SER A 14 -18.70 11.45 -34.09
CA SER A 14 -19.94 10.78 -34.51
C SER A 14 -20.26 9.56 -33.63
N SER A 15 -21.46 9.50 -33.06
CA SER A 15 -22.00 8.34 -32.35
C SER A 15 -22.35 7.24 -33.35
N ALA A 16 -21.53 6.19 -33.43
CA ALA A 16 -21.89 4.95 -34.09
C ALA A 16 -22.83 4.17 -33.14
N ALA A 17 -24.03 3.87 -33.62
CA ALA A 17 -24.94 2.92 -32.98
C ALA A 17 -24.28 1.53 -32.95
N VAL A 18 -24.16 0.97 -31.76
CA VAL A 18 -23.69 -0.40 -31.53
C VAL A 18 -24.95 -1.25 -31.40
N ASP A 19 -25.09 -2.22 -32.30
CA ASP A 19 -26.14 -3.24 -32.28
C ASP A 19 -26.08 -4.05 -30.96
N GLU A 20 -27.23 -4.18 -30.30
CA GLU A 20 -27.42 -5.02 -29.12
C GLU A 20 -27.34 -6.51 -29.50
N PRO A 21 -26.51 -7.32 -28.81
CA PRO A 21 -26.49 -8.76 -28.99
C PRO A 21 -27.75 -9.42 -28.38
N PRO A 22 -28.21 -10.54 -28.95
CA PRO A 22 -29.44 -11.23 -28.54
C PRO A 22 -29.33 -11.79 -27.11
N GLU A 23 -30.46 -11.72 -26.40
CA GLU A 23 -30.62 -12.15 -25.01
C GLU A 23 -30.29 -13.65 -24.80
N GLU A 24 -29.30 -13.92 -23.93
CA GLU A 24 -28.88 -15.28 -23.52
C GLU A 24 -29.73 -15.88 -22.38
N SER A 25 -30.93 -15.35 -22.13
CA SER A 25 -31.77 -15.71 -20.98
C SER A 25 -32.52 -17.05 -21.11
N ASP A 26 -32.62 -17.63 -22.31
CA ASP A 26 -33.44 -18.84 -22.54
C ASP A 26 -32.70 -20.18 -22.35
N VAL A 27 -31.37 -20.20 -22.32
CA VAL A 27 -30.62 -21.48 -22.18
C VAL A 27 -30.62 -21.96 -20.73
N LEU A 28 -30.58 -21.05 -19.76
CA LEU A 28 -30.59 -21.37 -18.32
C LEU A 28 -31.95 -21.90 -17.83
N ALA A 29 -33.05 -21.49 -18.46
CA ALA A 29 -34.39 -21.99 -18.14
C ALA A 29 -34.57 -23.47 -18.56
N SER A 30 -33.95 -23.89 -19.67
CA SER A 30 -34.03 -25.28 -20.15
C SER A 30 -33.25 -26.28 -19.30
N MET A 31 -32.16 -25.86 -18.65
CA MET A 31 -31.36 -26.74 -17.78
C MET A 31 -31.92 -26.91 -16.35
N LEU A 32 -32.81 -26.02 -15.91
CA LEU A 32 -33.44 -26.11 -14.59
C LEU A 32 -34.63 -27.08 -14.55
N SER A 33 -35.29 -27.35 -15.68
CA SER A 33 -36.44 -28.27 -15.75
C SER A 33 -36.08 -29.76 -15.67
N GLU A 34 -34.83 -30.16 -15.93
CA GLU A 34 -34.40 -31.57 -15.80
C GLU A 34 -33.95 -31.96 -14.37
N VAL A 35 -33.85 -31.00 -13.44
CA VAL A 35 -33.38 -31.27 -12.06
C VAL A 35 -34.52 -31.70 -11.13
N GLU A 36 -35.78 -31.44 -11.48
CA GLU A 36 -36.91 -31.68 -10.56
C GLU A 36 -37.40 -33.14 -10.47
N GLU A 37 -37.07 -34.01 -11.44
CA GLU A 37 -37.45 -35.44 -11.39
C GLU A 37 -36.45 -36.34 -10.64
N SER A 38 -35.28 -35.83 -10.24
CA SER A 38 -34.31 -36.54 -9.41
C SER A 38 -34.46 -36.21 -7.92
N LYS A 39 -35.70 -36.17 -7.39
CA LYS A 39 -35.96 -36.12 -5.93
C LYS A 39 -35.67 -37.49 -5.31
N LYS A 40 -34.38 -37.84 -5.29
CA LYS A 40 -33.82 -39.11 -4.83
C LYS A 40 -34.11 -39.32 -3.34
N LYS A 41 -34.57 -40.53 -3.02
CA LYS A 41 -34.87 -41.01 -1.67
C LYS A 41 -33.58 -41.08 -0.84
N GLY A 42 -33.30 -40.04 -0.06
CA GLY A 42 -32.18 -40.03 0.90
C GLY A 42 -32.36 -41.01 2.06
N CYS A 43 -31.38 -41.09 2.95
CA CYS A 43 -31.51 -41.78 4.23
C CYS A 43 -32.62 -41.10 5.06
N PRO A 44 -33.65 -41.81 5.54
CA PRO A 44 -34.76 -41.19 6.29
C PRO A 44 -34.31 -40.61 7.64
N LYS A 45 -33.16 -41.03 8.17
CA LYS A 45 -32.66 -40.55 9.47
C LYS A 45 -31.75 -39.32 9.38
N CYS A 46 -30.91 -39.20 8.35
CA CYS A 46 -29.91 -38.13 8.27
C CYS A 46 -29.91 -37.35 6.95
N GLY A 47 -30.82 -37.65 6.02
CA GLY A 47 -30.94 -36.97 4.73
C GLY A 47 -29.81 -37.26 3.74
N ASN A 48 -28.78 -38.03 4.13
CA ASN A 48 -27.66 -38.31 3.23
C ASN A 48 -28.12 -39.10 2.01
N ALA A 49 -27.64 -38.73 0.82
CA ALA A 49 -27.95 -39.45 -0.41
C ALA A 49 -27.51 -40.92 -0.27
N MET A 50 -28.39 -41.83 -0.69
CA MET A 50 -28.13 -43.27 -0.74
C MET A 50 -28.54 -43.76 -2.12
N SER A 51 -27.82 -44.75 -2.68
CA SER A 51 -28.30 -45.43 -3.89
C SER A 51 -29.59 -46.19 -3.58
N ASP A 52 -30.42 -46.42 -4.59
CA ASP A 52 -31.69 -47.14 -4.42
C ASP A 52 -31.50 -48.58 -3.94
N SER A 53 -30.34 -49.18 -4.24
CA SER A 53 -29.94 -50.51 -3.78
C SER A 53 -29.21 -50.53 -2.42
N ALA A 54 -28.87 -49.38 -1.83
CA ALA A 54 -28.14 -49.35 -0.56
C ALA A 54 -29.08 -49.68 0.62
N MET A 55 -28.79 -50.79 1.31
CA MET A 55 -29.50 -51.18 2.53
C MET A 55 -29.01 -50.40 3.76
N LEU A 56 -27.77 -49.91 3.79
CA LEU A 56 -27.15 -49.28 4.96
C LEU A 56 -26.63 -47.87 4.64
N CYS A 57 -27.02 -46.87 5.45
CA CYS A 57 -26.44 -45.53 5.38
C CYS A 57 -25.05 -45.53 6.02
N THR A 58 -24.02 -45.32 5.20
CA THR A 58 -22.62 -45.26 5.66
C THR A 58 -22.34 -44.07 6.57
N ARG A 59 -23.17 -43.01 6.54
CA ARG A 59 -22.98 -41.81 7.36
C ARG A 59 -23.53 -41.94 8.79
N CYS A 60 -24.70 -42.55 8.96
CA CYS A 60 -25.36 -42.63 10.26
C CYS A 60 -25.62 -44.06 10.77
N GLY A 61 -25.34 -45.08 9.96
CA GLY A 61 -25.56 -46.49 10.30
C GLY A 61 -27.02 -46.93 10.29
N PHE A 62 -27.92 -46.15 9.65
CA PHE A 62 -29.33 -46.53 9.49
C PHE A 62 -29.48 -47.65 8.45
N ASN A 63 -30.19 -48.72 8.78
CA ASN A 63 -30.47 -49.84 7.89
C ASN A 63 -31.93 -49.81 7.42
N ARG A 64 -32.14 -49.76 6.10
CA ARG A 64 -33.47 -49.72 5.46
C ARG A 64 -34.27 -51.01 5.65
N ALA A 65 -33.60 -52.16 5.74
CA ALA A 65 -34.27 -53.45 5.92
C ALA A 65 -34.86 -53.59 7.33
N THR A 66 -34.14 -53.12 8.36
CA THR A 66 -34.56 -53.25 9.75
C THR A 66 -35.27 -52.01 10.29
N GLY A 67 -35.30 -50.90 9.55
CA GLY A 67 -35.87 -49.62 9.98
C GLY A 67 -35.14 -48.94 11.15
N GLY A 68 -33.98 -49.47 11.56
CA GLY A 68 -33.25 -49.05 12.77
C GLY A 68 -31.78 -48.77 12.51
N ARG A 69 -31.10 -48.17 13.50
CA ARG A 69 -29.63 -48.02 13.47
C ARG A 69 -29.02 -49.36 13.86
N VAL A 70 -28.07 -49.86 13.07
CA VAL A 70 -27.31 -51.05 13.45
C VAL A 70 -26.35 -50.65 14.55
N THR A 71 -26.68 -50.97 15.79
CA THR A 71 -25.74 -50.94 16.91
C THR A 71 -24.99 -52.25 16.87
N THR A 72 -23.74 -52.22 16.43
CA THR A 72 -22.84 -53.35 16.65
C THR A 72 -22.65 -53.46 18.16
N LEU A 73 -23.25 -54.46 18.78
CA LEU A 73 -22.91 -54.91 20.13
C LEU A 73 -21.51 -55.55 20.05
N VAL A 74 -20.49 -54.73 19.86
CA VAL A 74 -19.12 -55.14 20.17
C VAL A 74 -19.09 -55.13 21.69
N GLY A 75 -19.20 -56.32 22.28
CA GLY A 75 -19.04 -56.51 23.72
C GLY A 75 -17.70 -55.93 24.13
N GLU A 76 -17.73 -54.87 24.93
CA GLU A 76 -16.58 -54.37 25.67
C GLU A 76 -16.33 -55.38 26.79
N GLU A 77 -15.74 -56.52 26.45
CA GLU A 77 -15.08 -57.36 27.45
C GLU A 77 -13.87 -56.57 27.93
N THR A 78 -14.04 -55.89 29.06
CA THR A 78 -12.96 -55.29 29.83
C THR A 78 -12.05 -56.40 30.35
N VAL A 79 -11.13 -56.83 29.51
CA VAL A 79 -9.94 -57.56 29.95
C VAL A 79 -9.11 -56.55 30.73
N GLU A 80 -9.16 -56.64 32.07
CA GLU A 80 -8.18 -55.99 32.95
C GLU A 80 -6.82 -56.67 32.74
N GLU A 81 -6.23 -56.44 31.57
CA GLU A 81 -4.87 -56.83 31.29
C GLU A 81 -3.97 -55.91 32.09
N LYS A 82 -3.23 -56.51 33.02
CA LYS A 82 -2.17 -55.87 33.78
C LYS A 82 -1.06 -55.52 32.78
N VAL A 83 -1.22 -54.39 32.08
CA VAL A 83 -0.26 -53.90 31.09
C VAL A 83 1.04 -53.57 31.82
N GLU A 84 1.92 -54.56 31.87
CA GLU A 84 3.32 -54.40 32.15
C GLU A 84 3.85 -53.31 31.20
N LYS A 85 4.55 -52.32 31.75
CA LYS A 85 5.04 -51.14 31.01
C LYS A 85 6.05 -51.57 29.94
N SER A 86 5.57 -52.10 28.82
CA SER A 86 6.37 -52.33 27.63
C SER A 86 6.87 -50.98 27.14
N ALA A 87 8.13 -50.92 26.70
CA ALA A 87 8.72 -49.74 26.09
C ALA A 87 7.74 -49.12 25.07
N PRO A 88 7.60 -47.78 25.03
CA PRO A 88 6.65 -47.13 24.14
C PRO A 88 6.86 -47.63 22.72
N ASN A 89 5.79 -48.12 22.09
CA ASN A 89 5.91 -48.63 20.73
C ASN A 89 6.35 -47.48 19.79
N GLU A 90 6.96 -47.83 18.66
CA GLU A 90 7.43 -46.86 17.67
C GLU A 90 6.32 -45.89 17.22
N TYR A 91 5.06 -46.36 17.23
CA TYR A 91 3.89 -45.57 16.87
C TYR A 91 3.57 -44.46 17.89
N ASP A 92 3.73 -44.71 19.18
CA ASP A 92 3.52 -43.73 20.26
C ASP A 92 4.62 -42.67 20.26
N LEU A 93 5.86 -43.05 19.94
CA LEU A 93 6.95 -42.09 19.73
C LEU A 93 6.70 -41.20 18.51
N LYS A 94 6.24 -41.78 17.38
CA LYS A 94 5.83 -41.00 16.18
C LYS A 94 4.63 -40.09 16.47
N ARG A 95 3.66 -40.54 17.26
CA ARG A 95 2.49 -39.76 17.65
C ARG A 95 2.84 -38.63 18.62
N ALA A 96 3.75 -38.87 19.57
CA ALA A 96 4.27 -37.85 20.48
C ALA A 96 5.12 -36.81 19.74
N ALA A 97 5.94 -37.23 18.77
CA ALA A 97 6.66 -36.33 17.87
C ALA A 97 5.70 -35.47 17.05
N ALA A 98 4.67 -36.08 16.44
CA ALA A 98 3.63 -35.36 15.69
C ALA A 98 2.84 -34.36 16.56
N LYS A 99 2.59 -34.68 17.84
CA LYS A 99 1.94 -33.77 18.80
C LYS A 99 2.83 -32.59 19.22
N ARG A 100 4.12 -32.80 19.46
CA ARG A 100 5.08 -31.71 19.72
C ARG A 100 5.23 -30.80 18.52
N ASP A 101 5.20 -31.39 17.34
CA ASP A 101 5.22 -30.66 16.08
C ASP A 101 3.91 -29.85 15.92
N LEU A 102 2.75 -30.38 16.33
CA LEU A 102 1.51 -29.61 16.39
C LEU A 102 1.58 -28.36 17.29
N ALA A 103 2.28 -28.45 18.42
CA ALA A 103 2.33 -27.39 19.43
C ALA A 103 3.26 -26.21 19.05
N SER A 104 4.34 -26.45 18.29
CA SER A 104 5.27 -25.40 17.83
C SER A 104 4.85 -24.72 16.52
N ARG A 105 3.90 -25.30 15.79
CA ARG A 105 3.42 -24.82 14.49
C ARG A 105 2.84 -23.40 14.45
N PRO A 106 2.03 -22.91 15.42
CA PRO A 106 1.49 -21.56 15.32
C PRO A 106 2.59 -20.49 15.37
N ALA A 107 3.62 -20.70 16.20
CA ALA A 107 4.77 -19.79 16.27
C ALA A 107 5.53 -19.73 14.94
N ARG A 108 5.73 -20.88 14.28
CA ARG A 108 6.37 -20.94 12.97
C ARG A 108 5.59 -20.17 11.90
N VAL A 109 4.27 -20.32 11.86
CA VAL A 109 3.41 -19.56 10.94
C VAL A 109 3.58 -18.06 11.16
N VAL A 110 3.53 -17.60 12.42
CA VAL A 110 3.69 -16.19 12.76
C VAL A 110 5.05 -15.67 12.30
N VAL A 111 6.14 -16.37 12.66
CA VAL A 111 7.52 -15.97 12.30
C VAL A 111 7.70 -15.90 10.79
N CYS A 112 7.30 -16.94 10.05
CA CYS A 112 7.43 -16.95 8.59
C CYS A 112 6.57 -15.88 7.91
N THR A 113 5.38 -15.60 8.45
CA THR A 113 4.50 -14.51 7.95
C THR A 113 5.16 -13.14 8.14
N LEU A 114 5.74 -12.88 9.32
CA LEU A 114 6.43 -11.63 9.61
C LEU A 114 7.68 -11.44 8.75
N ILE A 115 8.45 -12.50 8.52
CA ILE A 115 9.60 -12.47 7.60
C ILE A 115 9.13 -12.15 6.18
N GLY A 116 8.09 -12.82 5.68
CA GLY A 116 7.52 -12.56 4.36
C GLY A 116 7.04 -11.12 4.19
N ALA A 117 6.33 -10.61 5.19
CA ALA A 117 5.88 -9.22 5.22
C ALA A 117 7.04 -8.22 5.26
N GLY A 118 8.07 -8.48 6.07
CA GLY A 118 9.27 -7.64 6.15
C GLY A 118 10.02 -7.58 4.82
N VAL A 119 10.26 -8.73 4.19
CA VAL A 119 10.93 -8.80 2.87
C VAL A 119 10.10 -8.10 1.80
N GLY A 120 8.79 -8.37 1.74
CA GLY A 120 7.90 -7.72 0.78
C GLY A 120 7.87 -6.20 0.92
N THR A 121 7.81 -5.71 2.17
CA THR A 121 7.81 -4.27 2.49
C THR A 121 9.15 -3.63 2.12
N ALA A 122 10.28 -4.29 2.38
CA ALA A 122 11.60 -3.79 2.03
C ALA A 122 11.79 -3.68 0.51
N ILE A 123 11.39 -4.70 -0.26
CA ILE A 123 11.41 -4.67 -1.73
C ILE A 123 10.53 -3.53 -2.24
N TRP A 124 9.32 -3.43 -1.73
CA TRP A 124 8.40 -2.37 -2.12
C TRP A 124 8.96 -0.97 -1.84
N ALA A 125 9.45 -0.72 -0.63
CA ALA A 125 10.04 0.56 -0.24
C ALA A 125 11.21 0.94 -1.15
N THR A 126 12.07 -0.04 -1.47
CA THR A 126 13.20 0.14 -2.39
C THR A 126 12.72 0.55 -3.79
N LEU A 127 11.70 -0.13 -4.32
CA LEU A 127 11.14 0.19 -5.64
C LEU A 127 10.49 1.57 -5.69
N VAL A 128 9.75 1.97 -4.65
CA VAL A 128 9.13 3.31 -4.58
C VAL A 128 10.22 4.38 -4.55
N TYR A 129 11.28 4.18 -3.76
CA TYR A 129 12.41 5.10 -3.68
C TYR A 129 13.14 5.24 -5.03
N SER A 130 13.46 4.12 -5.69
CA SER A 130 14.21 4.14 -6.94
C SER A 130 13.41 4.65 -8.13
N LEU A 131 12.12 4.28 -8.23
CA LEU A 131 11.32 4.58 -9.42
C LEU A 131 10.57 5.91 -9.33
N LYS A 132 10.58 6.58 -8.17
CA LYS A 132 9.84 7.83 -7.90
C LYS A 132 8.40 7.84 -8.41
N THR A 133 7.80 6.67 -8.51
CA THR A 133 6.44 6.49 -9.04
C THR A 133 5.64 5.67 -8.04
N ASP A 134 4.49 6.21 -7.61
CA ASP A 134 3.58 5.52 -6.69
C ASP A 134 2.71 4.51 -7.48
N ARG A 135 3.38 3.51 -8.06
CA ARG A 135 2.69 2.41 -8.72
C ARG A 135 2.25 1.44 -7.64
N ALA A 136 1.03 1.62 -7.14
CA ALA A 136 0.44 0.70 -6.17
C ALA A 136 0.32 -0.78 -6.64
N LEU A 137 0.73 -1.12 -7.87
CA LEU A 137 1.04 -2.50 -8.29
C LEU A 137 2.03 -3.20 -7.36
N PHE A 138 2.95 -2.46 -6.73
CA PHE A 138 3.93 -3.04 -5.82
C PHE A 138 3.32 -3.54 -4.50
N ALA A 139 2.10 -3.11 -4.13
CA ALA A 139 1.40 -3.67 -2.98
C ALA A 139 1.17 -5.19 -3.15
N LEU A 140 1.05 -5.67 -4.39
CA LEU A 140 0.92 -7.10 -4.70
C LEU A 140 2.18 -7.89 -4.30
N ILE A 141 3.37 -7.27 -4.33
CA ILE A 141 4.61 -7.90 -3.87
C ILE A 141 4.52 -8.14 -2.37
N VAL A 142 4.07 -7.15 -1.59
CA VAL A 142 3.90 -7.28 -0.14
C VAL A 142 2.90 -8.38 0.19
N GLY A 143 1.73 -8.38 -0.47
CA GLY A 143 0.71 -9.42 -0.27
C GLY A 143 1.19 -10.81 -0.69
N GLY A 144 1.86 -10.92 -1.83
CA GLY A 144 2.45 -12.16 -2.34
C GLY A 144 3.50 -12.74 -1.40
N CYS A 145 4.47 -11.92 -0.96
CA CYS A 145 5.53 -12.35 -0.04
C CYS A 145 4.96 -12.73 1.34
N THR A 146 4.00 -11.96 1.86
CA THR A 146 3.33 -12.28 3.14
C THR A 146 2.59 -13.61 3.05
N GLY A 147 1.76 -13.78 2.02
CA GLY A 147 1.00 -15.02 1.80
C GLY A 147 1.90 -16.24 1.58
N ALA A 148 2.96 -16.11 0.79
CA ALA A 148 3.95 -17.18 0.57
C ALA A 148 4.69 -17.54 1.87
N GLY A 149 5.07 -16.54 2.67
CA GLY A 149 5.67 -16.76 4.00
C GLY A 149 4.74 -17.52 4.94
N THR A 150 3.46 -17.13 5.00
CA THR A 150 2.44 -17.84 5.77
C THR A 150 2.28 -19.29 5.29
N ALA A 151 2.18 -19.50 3.98
CA ALA A 151 2.02 -20.84 3.40
C ALA A 151 3.21 -21.75 3.72
N ALA A 152 4.43 -21.24 3.61
CA ALA A 152 5.65 -21.96 3.98
C ALA A 152 5.71 -22.31 5.47
N GLY A 153 5.22 -21.42 6.34
CA GLY A 153 5.13 -21.66 7.78
C GLY A 153 4.05 -22.68 8.15
N ALA A 154 2.96 -22.75 7.39
CA ALA A 154 1.82 -23.62 7.66
C ALA A 154 2.08 -25.10 7.29
N ALA A 155 3.05 -25.38 6.41
CA ALA A 155 3.54 -26.74 6.11
C ALA A 155 2.42 -27.79 5.87
N GLY A 156 1.42 -27.44 5.06
CA GLY A 156 0.29 -28.33 4.72
C GLY A 156 -0.97 -28.14 5.58
N TYR A 157 -0.93 -27.34 6.65
CA TYR A 157 -2.08 -26.94 7.46
C TYR A 157 -2.66 -25.58 7.04
N ALA A 158 -2.36 -25.15 5.82
CA ALA A 158 -2.90 -23.92 5.29
C ALA A 158 -4.43 -24.04 5.20
N GLY A 159 -5.13 -23.05 5.73
CA GLY A 159 -6.57 -23.01 5.76
C GLY A 159 -7.08 -21.58 5.92
N ARG A 160 -8.40 -21.42 6.06
CA ARG A 160 -9.01 -20.09 6.11
C ARG A 160 -8.45 -19.20 7.23
N MET A 161 -8.15 -19.77 8.40
CA MET A 161 -7.59 -19.02 9.53
C MET A 161 -6.17 -18.50 9.26
N THR A 162 -5.31 -19.31 8.62
CA THR A 162 -3.95 -18.84 8.25
C THR A 162 -4.02 -17.79 7.15
N GLY A 163 -4.95 -17.92 6.20
CA GLY A 163 -5.22 -16.88 5.20
C GLY A 163 -5.70 -15.56 5.82
N MET A 164 -6.62 -15.60 6.79
CA MET A 164 -7.05 -14.40 7.52
C MET A 164 -5.91 -13.72 8.27
N TRP A 165 -5.03 -14.52 8.90
CA TRP A 165 -3.83 -14.00 9.55
C TRP A 165 -2.90 -13.31 8.55
N ALA A 166 -2.61 -13.93 7.41
CA ALA A 166 -1.80 -13.34 6.35
C ALA A 166 -2.38 -12.01 5.84
N ALA A 167 -3.69 -11.96 5.62
CA ALA A 167 -4.40 -10.74 5.23
C ALA A 167 -4.25 -9.63 6.27
N GLY A 168 -4.46 -9.92 7.55
CA GLY A 168 -4.29 -8.95 8.64
C GLY A 168 -2.88 -8.39 8.75
N VAL A 169 -1.86 -9.27 8.66
CA VAL A 169 -0.44 -8.83 8.66
C VAL A 169 -0.13 -8.00 7.41
N THR A 170 -0.70 -8.34 6.25
CA THR A 170 -0.50 -7.57 5.01
C THR A 170 -1.05 -6.16 5.13
N VAL A 171 -2.24 -5.97 5.71
CA VAL A 171 -2.80 -4.63 5.98
C VAL A 171 -1.84 -3.81 6.83
N LEU A 172 -1.36 -4.38 7.94
CA LEU A 172 -0.44 -3.70 8.84
C LEU A 172 0.88 -3.34 8.14
N ALA A 173 1.44 -4.26 7.37
CA ALA A 173 2.67 -4.05 6.61
C ALA A 173 2.53 -2.94 5.55
N LEU A 174 1.41 -2.89 4.83
CA LEU A 174 1.13 -1.84 3.85
C LEU A 174 0.99 -0.46 4.50
N LEU A 175 0.27 -0.37 5.62
CA LEU A 175 0.09 0.89 6.35
C LEU A 175 1.41 1.41 6.92
N LEU A 176 2.16 0.55 7.63
CA LEU A 176 3.45 0.91 8.22
C LEU A 176 4.49 1.25 7.15
N GLY A 177 4.56 0.46 6.08
CA GLY A 177 5.48 0.73 4.99
C GLY A 177 5.15 2.03 4.26
N ARG A 178 3.85 2.34 4.03
CA ARG A 178 3.45 3.62 3.42
C ARG A 178 3.86 4.79 4.29
N TYR A 179 3.56 4.71 5.59
CA TYR A 179 3.93 5.73 6.55
C TYR A 179 5.45 5.97 6.59
N ALA A 180 6.24 4.89 6.64
CA ALA A 180 7.70 4.97 6.65
C ALA A 180 8.25 5.62 5.37
N VAL A 181 7.78 5.21 4.19
CA VAL A 181 8.24 5.75 2.90
C VAL A 181 7.88 7.22 2.73
N ILE A 182 6.66 7.62 3.10
CA ILE A 182 6.23 9.03 3.03
C ILE A 182 7.09 9.89 3.94
N ASN A 183 7.28 9.47 5.20
CA ASN A 183 8.09 10.23 6.15
C ASN A 183 9.52 10.38 5.66
N GLN A 184 10.14 9.28 5.19
CA GLN A 184 11.51 9.33 4.67
C GLN A 184 11.62 10.24 3.44
N LEU A 185 10.68 10.17 2.50
CA LEU A 185 10.72 10.99 1.29
C LEU A 185 10.57 12.49 1.61
N VAL A 186 9.66 12.83 2.52
CA VAL A 186 9.45 14.22 2.95
C VAL A 186 10.66 14.72 3.74
N ASP A 187 11.16 13.94 4.69
CA ASP A 187 12.30 14.32 5.53
C ASP A 187 13.58 14.49 4.68
N ASP A 188 13.81 13.63 3.68
CA ASP A 188 14.95 13.75 2.74
C ASP A 188 14.88 15.05 1.92
N GLU A 189 13.72 15.43 1.40
CA GLU A 189 13.56 16.66 0.61
C GLU A 189 13.67 17.91 1.50
N VAL A 190 13.03 17.90 2.69
CA VAL A 190 13.18 18.98 3.68
C VAL A 190 14.63 19.13 4.10
N HIS A 191 15.35 18.02 4.31
CA HIS A 191 16.75 18.06 4.69
C HIS A 191 17.64 18.64 3.57
N LYS A 192 17.42 18.27 2.30
CA LYS A 192 18.14 18.86 1.16
C LYS A 192 17.91 20.37 1.06
N ILE A 193 16.66 20.83 1.21
CA ILE A 193 16.34 22.25 1.17
C ILE A 193 16.97 22.97 2.36
N LYS A 194 16.88 22.41 3.58
CA LYS A 194 17.55 22.96 4.76
C LYS A 194 19.05 23.06 4.57
N GLN A 195 19.71 22.03 4.06
CA GLN A 195 21.14 22.06 3.78
C GLN A 195 21.50 23.12 2.73
N ALA A 196 20.69 23.27 1.68
CA ALA A 196 20.91 24.30 0.67
C ALA A 196 20.75 25.72 1.22
N VAL A 197 19.76 25.94 2.10
CA VAL A 197 19.49 27.25 2.71
C VAL A 197 20.49 27.58 3.83
N GLN A 198 20.75 26.64 4.74
CA GLN A 198 21.67 26.84 5.87
C GLN A 198 23.15 26.82 5.45
N GLY A 199 23.48 26.09 4.39
CA GLY A 199 24.84 26.02 3.86
C GLY A 199 25.26 27.26 3.08
N ALA A 200 24.30 28.10 2.67
CA ALA A 200 24.57 29.37 2.02
C ALA A 200 24.79 30.46 3.11
N PRO A 201 26.02 30.93 3.34
CA PRO A 201 26.25 32.00 4.30
C PRO A 201 25.51 33.25 3.81
N VAL A 202 24.82 33.95 4.72
CA VAL A 202 24.21 35.25 4.39
C VAL A 202 25.34 36.21 4.03
N THR A 203 25.33 36.65 2.79
CA THR A 203 26.33 37.52 2.19
C THR A 203 25.83 38.96 2.13
N PRO A 204 26.73 39.96 1.99
CA PRO A 204 26.33 41.34 1.73
C PRO A 204 25.42 41.50 0.49
N PHE A 205 25.51 40.56 -0.46
CA PHE A 205 24.65 40.55 -1.64
C PHE A 205 23.18 40.34 -1.28
N ASP A 206 22.87 39.51 -0.28
CA ASP A 206 21.49 39.25 0.12
C ASP A 206 20.85 40.51 0.74
N GLY A 207 21.63 41.29 1.50
CA GLY A 207 21.21 42.61 1.97
C GLY A 207 21.04 43.63 0.83
N GLN A 208 21.90 43.59 -0.20
CA GLN A 208 21.75 44.42 -1.40
C GLN A 208 20.50 44.06 -2.19
N LEU A 209 20.06 42.79 -2.17
CA LEU A 209 18.86 42.36 -2.88
C LEU A 209 17.59 43.01 -2.31
N LEU A 210 17.50 43.19 -0.99
CA LEU A 210 16.41 43.93 -0.34
C LEU A 210 16.35 45.38 -0.83
N ILE A 211 17.50 46.06 -0.92
CA ILE A 211 17.56 47.43 -1.46
C ILE A 211 17.25 47.45 -2.96
N ALA A 212 17.63 46.41 -3.71
CA ALA A 212 17.32 46.31 -5.13
C ALA A 212 15.81 46.26 -5.39
N GLU A 213 15.04 45.57 -4.55
CA GLU A 213 13.58 45.55 -4.62
C GLU A 213 12.99 46.97 -4.46
N ASP A 214 13.42 47.71 -3.44
CA ASP A 214 13.00 49.11 -3.23
C ASP A 214 13.34 50.02 -4.43
N VAL A 215 14.54 49.85 -5.01
CA VAL A 215 14.97 50.62 -6.18
C VAL A 215 14.12 50.28 -7.41
N ILE A 216 13.79 49.01 -7.60
CA ILE A 216 12.93 48.56 -8.70
C ILE A 216 11.53 49.16 -8.55
N ASP A 217 10.95 49.11 -7.36
CA ASP A 217 9.63 49.69 -7.08
C ASP A 217 9.61 51.21 -7.25
N GLU A 218 10.69 51.90 -6.87
CA GLU A 218 10.87 53.32 -7.11
C GLU A 218 10.95 53.64 -8.62
N TYR A 219 11.64 52.81 -9.40
CA TYR A 219 11.75 53.00 -10.85
C TYR A 219 10.40 52.76 -11.54
N LEU A 220 9.69 51.71 -11.14
CA LEU A 220 8.37 51.36 -11.66
C LEU A 220 7.33 52.44 -11.31
N SER A 221 7.34 52.98 -10.08
CA SER A 221 6.43 54.06 -9.67
C SER A 221 6.69 55.38 -10.41
N LYS A 222 7.92 55.63 -10.87
CA LYS A 222 8.27 56.74 -11.76
C LYS A 222 7.95 56.48 -13.24
N GLY A 223 7.38 55.31 -13.57
CA GLY A 223 7.08 54.92 -14.95
C GLY A 223 8.32 54.58 -15.78
N LEU A 224 9.48 54.36 -15.15
CA LEU A 224 10.69 53.92 -15.83
C LEU A 224 10.60 52.42 -16.13
N ARG A 225 10.96 52.01 -17.35
CA ARG A 225 10.98 50.59 -17.73
C ARG A 225 12.29 49.95 -17.27
N VAL A 226 12.17 48.96 -16.38
CA VAL A 226 13.30 48.14 -15.94
C VAL A 226 13.55 47.03 -16.97
N THR A 227 14.71 47.06 -17.64
CA THR A 227 15.06 46.06 -18.68
C THR A 227 15.91 44.97 -18.06
N TRP A 228 15.32 43.80 -17.86
CA TRP A 228 16.00 42.63 -17.30
C TRP A 228 16.90 41.93 -18.32
N PRO A 229 18.04 41.36 -17.89
CA PRO A 229 18.79 40.41 -18.71
C PRO A 229 17.92 39.22 -19.14
N TYR A 230 18.25 38.60 -20.27
CA TYR A 230 17.44 37.51 -20.82
C TYR A 230 17.25 36.35 -19.83
N GLY A 231 15.98 36.03 -19.53
CA GLY A 231 15.62 34.94 -18.61
C GLY A 231 15.87 35.24 -17.13
N LYS A 232 16.22 36.48 -16.77
CA LYS A 232 16.41 36.91 -15.38
C LYS A 232 15.20 37.70 -14.87
N SER A 233 14.96 37.57 -13.58
CA SER A 233 13.96 38.32 -12.82
C SER A 233 14.48 38.53 -11.40
N LEU A 234 13.78 39.35 -10.61
CA LEU A 234 14.12 39.58 -9.21
C LEU A 234 14.19 38.26 -8.42
N GLN A 235 13.25 37.33 -8.65
CA GLN A 235 13.21 36.05 -7.92
C GLN A 235 14.34 35.08 -8.29
N ASN A 236 14.94 35.22 -9.47
CA ASN A 236 15.95 34.30 -9.99
C ASN A 236 17.35 34.92 -10.08
N ALA A 237 17.53 36.14 -9.58
CA ALA A 237 18.82 36.82 -9.56
C ALA A 237 19.66 36.25 -8.42
N ALA A 238 20.76 35.56 -8.75
CA ALA A 238 21.66 34.98 -7.76
C ALA A 238 22.91 35.83 -7.53
N ARG A 239 23.12 36.86 -8.36
CA ARG A 239 24.28 37.76 -8.33
C ARG A 239 23.89 39.17 -8.77
N MET A 240 24.72 40.17 -8.46
CA MET A 240 24.48 41.57 -8.89
C MET A 240 24.47 41.73 -10.40
N GLU A 241 25.19 40.87 -11.14
CA GLU A 241 25.24 40.92 -12.61
C GLU A 241 23.94 40.44 -13.26
N ASP A 242 23.09 39.72 -12.51
CA ASP A 242 21.77 39.29 -12.96
C ASP A 242 20.74 40.41 -12.90
N LEU A 243 21.03 41.48 -12.16
CA LEU A 243 20.19 42.68 -12.09
C LEU A 243 20.45 43.60 -13.29
N PRO A 244 19.45 44.38 -13.72
CA PRO A 244 19.64 45.46 -14.69
C PRO A 244 20.76 46.39 -14.23
N ARG A 245 21.69 46.76 -15.13
CA ARG A 245 22.88 47.57 -14.77
C ARG A 245 22.54 48.86 -14.01
N THR A 246 21.44 49.52 -14.38
CA THR A 246 20.97 50.75 -13.73
C THR A 246 20.55 50.49 -12.28
N VAL A 247 19.82 49.41 -12.02
CA VAL A 247 19.40 48.99 -10.68
C VAL A 247 20.63 48.58 -9.87
N ALA A 248 21.48 47.70 -10.41
CA ALA A 248 22.68 47.22 -9.72
C ALA A 248 23.61 48.36 -9.27
N THR A 249 23.80 49.39 -10.11
CA THR A 249 24.64 50.54 -9.79
C THR A 249 24.05 51.39 -8.67
N GLU A 250 22.75 51.67 -8.74
CA GLU A 250 22.06 52.48 -7.73
C GLU A 250 21.92 51.72 -6.39
N THR A 251 21.61 50.42 -6.43
CA THR A 251 21.61 49.55 -5.25
C THR A 251 22.95 49.53 -4.55
N ARG A 252 24.07 49.35 -5.28
CA ARG A 252 25.41 49.36 -4.69
C ARG A 252 25.72 50.71 -4.07
N LYS A 253 25.39 51.80 -4.75
CA LYS A 253 25.56 53.17 -4.24
C LYS A 253 24.78 53.38 -2.93
N ARG A 254 23.53 52.91 -2.84
CA ARG A 254 22.71 53.00 -1.62
C ARG A 254 23.26 52.12 -0.50
N TRP A 255 23.66 50.89 -0.81
CA TRP A 255 24.27 49.97 0.15
C TRP A 255 25.55 50.53 0.75
N ASP A 256 26.46 51.05 -0.08
CA ASP A 256 27.74 51.61 0.37
C ASP A 256 27.57 52.91 1.18
N ALA A 257 26.42 53.60 1.01
CA ALA A 257 26.07 54.78 1.78
C ALA A 257 25.47 54.46 3.16
N LEU A 258 25.00 53.22 3.40
CA LEU A 258 24.46 52.82 4.69
C LEU A 258 25.57 52.67 5.73
N PRO A 259 25.36 53.15 6.98
CA PRO A 259 26.26 52.87 8.09
C PRO A 259 26.42 51.35 8.31
N PRO A 260 27.59 50.87 8.77
CA PRO A 260 27.81 49.43 9.02
C PRO A 260 26.80 48.80 9.99
N ALA A 261 26.28 49.56 10.95
CA ALA A 261 25.24 49.09 11.86
C ALA A 261 23.91 48.79 11.17
N GLU A 262 23.52 49.61 10.19
CA GLU A 262 22.30 49.41 9.40
C GLU A 262 22.47 48.24 8.42
N GLN A 263 23.65 48.11 7.81
CA GLN A 263 23.99 46.94 6.98
C GLN A 263 23.86 45.63 7.78
N GLN A 264 24.37 45.60 9.01
CA GLN A 264 24.20 44.44 9.90
C GLN A 264 22.73 44.18 10.26
N GLY A 265 21.94 45.23 10.45
CA GLY A 265 20.50 45.12 10.69
C GLY A 265 19.76 44.47 9.52
N LEU A 266 20.07 44.88 8.28
CA LEU A 266 19.49 44.26 7.07
C LEU A 266 19.91 42.80 6.92
N LEU A 267 21.18 42.48 7.16
CA LEU A 267 21.65 41.08 7.11
C LEU A 267 20.98 40.22 8.19
N ALA A 268 20.76 40.77 9.39
CA ALA A 268 20.01 40.09 10.44
C ALA A 268 18.53 39.87 10.06
N GLN A 269 17.92 40.82 9.33
CA GLN A 269 16.57 40.66 8.79
C GLN A 269 16.50 39.56 7.73
N VAL A 270 17.46 39.51 6.80
CA VAL A 270 17.56 38.43 5.80
C VAL A 270 17.70 37.07 6.50
N GLN A 271 18.59 36.98 7.50
CA GLN A 271 18.75 35.76 8.29
C GLN A 271 17.43 35.36 8.96
N ALA A 272 16.71 36.32 9.56
CA ALA A 272 15.41 36.05 10.17
C ALA A 272 14.35 35.59 9.16
N GLN A 273 14.38 36.10 7.92
CA GLN A 273 13.52 35.63 6.83
C GLN A 273 13.88 34.20 6.39
N HIS A 274 15.18 33.87 6.28
CA HIS A 274 15.62 32.49 6.03
C HIS A 274 15.12 31.54 7.11
N ASP A 275 15.28 31.92 8.39
CA ASP A 275 14.83 31.09 9.52
C ASP A 275 13.29 30.97 9.57
N ALA A 276 12.55 32.01 9.18
CA ALA A 276 11.10 31.94 9.04
C ALA A 276 10.68 30.99 7.91
N LEU A 277 11.32 31.08 6.75
CA LEU A 277 11.04 30.21 5.60
C LEU A 277 11.34 28.74 5.93
N LEU A 278 12.40 28.45 6.70
CA LEU A 278 12.69 27.10 7.16
C LEU A 278 11.59 26.54 8.08
N ARG A 279 10.99 27.36 8.95
CA ARG A 279 9.86 26.96 9.79
C ARG A 279 8.60 26.72 8.96
N ASP A 280 8.32 27.58 7.99
CA ASP A 280 7.17 27.41 7.10
C ASP A 280 7.31 26.14 6.24
N LEU A 281 8.51 25.82 5.78
CA LEU A 281 8.78 24.56 5.09
C LEU A 281 8.52 23.33 5.96
N GLU A 282 8.84 23.38 7.26
CA GLU A 282 8.51 22.30 8.19
C GLU A 282 6.99 22.12 8.33
N LEU A 283 6.24 23.22 8.41
CA LEU A 283 4.77 23.17 8.48
C LEU A 283 4.15 22.59 7.19
N ILE A 284 4.63 23.04 6.02
CA ILE A 284 4.19 22.52 4.72
C ILE A 284 4.53 21.04 4.59
N ALA A 285 5.69 20.61 5.09
CA ALA A 285 6.10 19.22 5.09
C ALA A 285 5.17 18.34 5.93
N GLU A 286 4.78 18.79 7.13
CA GLU A 286 3.80 18.08 7.96
C GLU A 286 2.41 18.04 7.31
N GLU A 287 1.95 19.14 6.69
CA GLU A 287 0.69 19.14 5.94
C GLU A 287 0.74 18.18 4.73
N ALA A 288 1.87 18.12 4.04
CA ALA A 288 2.09 17.18 2.94
C ALA A 288 2.07 15.72 3.44
N LYS A 289 2.65 15.43 4.61
CA LYS A 289 2.55 14.11 5.26
C LYS A 289 1.09 13.75 5.56
N GLU A 290 0.30 14.68 6.09
CA GLU A 290 -1.13 14.46 6.36
C GLU A 290 -1.93 14.20 5.07
N LYS A 291 -1.78 15.04 4.04
CA LYS A 291 -2.45 14.82 2.74
C LYS A 291 -2.02 13.52 2.08
N ALA A 292 -0.77 13.11 2.24
CA ALA A 292 -0.30 11.83 1.73
C ALA A 292 -0.92 10.63 2.48
N LYS A 293 -1.39 10.80 3.71
CA LYS A 293 -2.17 9.77 4.43
C LYS A 293 -3.56 9.58 3.84
N GLU A 294 -4.20 10.63 3.31
CA GLU A 294 -5.59 10.58 2.82
C GLU A 294 -5.81 9.59 1.67
N GLY A 295 -4.75 9.21 0.95
CA GLY A 295 -4.77 8.07 0.04
C GLY A 295 -5.64 8.27 -1.22
N SER A 296 -5.17 7.79 -2.36
CA SER A 296 -6.02 7.76 -3.55
C SER A 296 -7.03 6.59 -3.44
N THR A 297 -8.27 6.77 -3.87
CA THR A 297 -9.26 5.68 -4.01
C THR A 297 -8.73 4.52 -4.87
N TRP A 298 -7.91 4.81 -5.88
CA TRP A 298 -7.22 3.79 -6.68
C TRP A 298 -6.21 2.96 -5.88
N MET A 299 -5.66 3.53 -4.81
CA MET A 299 -4.75 2.82 -3.91
C MET A 299 -5.50 1.78 -3.08
N MET A 300 -6.69 2.12 -2.59
CA MET A 300 -7.54 1.21 -1.82
C MET A 300 -7.87 -0.06 -2.61
N LEU A 301 -8.26 0.07 -3.89
CA LEU A 301 -8.52 -1.08 -4.76
C LEU A 301 -7.34 -2.05 -4.83
N ARG A 302 -6.12 -1.52 -4.96
CA ARG A 302 -4.91 -2.34 -5.07
C ARG A 302 -4.50 -2.95 -3.74
N TYR A 303 -4.77 -2.28 -2.62
CA TYR A 303 -4.64 -2.87 -1.30
C TYR A 303 -5.58 -4.04 -1.11
N PHE A 304 -6.84 -3.94 -1.54
CA PHE A 304 -7.76 -5.08 -1.52
C PHE A 304 -7.24 -6.25 -2.37
N LEU A 305 -6.66 -5.99 -3.55
CA LEU A 305 -6.04 -7.03 -4.36
C LEU A 305 -4.84 -7.68 -3.65
N ALA A 306 -3.97 -6.90 -3.01
CA ALA A 306 -2.83 -7.41 -2.25
C ALA A 306 -3.27 -8.25 -1.04
N ILE A 307 -4.30 -7.80 -0.31
CA ILE A 307 -4.89 -8.52 0.82
C ILE A 307 -5.53 -9.83 0.34
N GLY A 308 -6.27 -9.79 -0.77
CA GLY A 308 -6.86 -10.98 -1.39
C GLY A 308 -5.81 -11.98 -1.84
N LEU A 309 -4.71 -11.51 -2.45
CA LEU A 309 -3.57 -12.35 -2.83
C LEU A 309 -2.90 -12.99 -1.62
N ALA A 310 -2.67 -12.23 -0.55
CA ALA A 310 -2.10 -12.75 0.70
C ALA A 310 -3.01 -13.80 1.33
N PHE A 311 -4.32 -13.55 1.37
CA PHE A 311 -5.32 -14.50 1.86
C PHE A 311 -5.32 -15.78 1.04
N ALA A 312 -5.39 -15.67 -0.29
CA ALA A 312 -5.44 -16.81 -1.18
C ALA A 312 -4.21 -17.72 -0.98
N LEU A 313 -3.01 -17.15 -1.08
CA LEU A 313 -1.76 -17.89 -0.88
C LEU A 313 -1.66 -18.46 0.55
N GLY A 314 -1.95 -17.67 1.58
CA GLY A 314 -1.86 -18.10 2.98
C GLY A 314 -2.91 -19.14 3.37
N SER A 315 -4.02 -19.23 2.65
CA SER A 315 -5.07 -20.24 2.86
C SER A 315 -4.76 -21.59 2.21
N GLY A 316 -3.68 -21.68 1.43
CA GLY A 316 -3.27 -22.90 0.74
C GLY A 316 -4.16 -23.20 -0.46
N PHE A 317 -4.53 -22.17 -1.21
CA PHE A 317 -5.38 -22.28 -2.40
C PHE A 317 -4.88 -23.42 -3.29
N LYS A 318 -5.63 -24.51 -3.34
CA LYS A 318 -5.40 -25.60 -4.28
C LYS A 318 -5.93 -25.11 -5.62
N VAL A 319 -5.04 -24.88 -6.56
CA VAL A 319 -5.44 -24.70 -7.96
C VAL A 319 -6.22 -25.96 -8.30
N ILE A 320 -7.52 -25.80 -8.59
CA ILE A 320 -8.36 -26.91 -9.03
C ILE A 320 -7.84 -27.22 -10.44
N GLU A 321 -7.04 -28.28 -10.55
CA GLU A 321 -6.64 -28.87 -11.82
C GLU A 321 -7.84 -29.51 -12.52
#